data_AF-A0A158QRM7-F1
#
_entry.id   AF-A0A158QRM7-F1
#
_cell.length_a   1.000
_cell.length_b   1.000
_cell.length_c   1.000
_cell.angle_alpha   90.00
_cell.angle_beta   90.00
_cell.angle_gamma   90.00
#
_symmetry.space_group_name_H-M   'P 1'
#
loop_
_entity.id
_entity.type
_entity.pdbx_description
1 polymer ?
#
loop_
_entity_poly.entity_id
_entity_poly.type
_entity_poly.pdbx_seq_one_letter_code
_entity_poly.pdbx_strand_id
1 'polypeptide(L)'
;MEEIPLKQLEEKFKYLKPGGHYIPNGCKPLNRVAIIIPFRDRESNLHILLNNMHPFLTKQMLDYLIIVVEQVTNQTFNRAKLLNVGYVEANKMYDWQCYIFHDVDLLPEDDRNLHVCPDENPQHMAVAVNKFNYKLYYDEMFGTSTAFTKDQFNKTNGFSNRYWGWGGEDDDMYYRYG
;
A
#
# COMPACT_ATOMS: atom_id res chain seq x y z
N MET A 1 -15.01 10.96 6.98
CA MET A 1 -14.77 10.10 5.80
C MET A 1 -16.06 9.35 5.53
N GLU A 2 -16.46 9.22 4.26
CA GLU A 2 -17.73 8.60 3.86
C GLU A 2 -17.48 7.22 3.24
N GLU A 3 -18.18 6.21 3.77
CA GLU A 3 -18.28 4.90 3.13
C GLU A 3 -19.35 4.96 2.03
N ILE A 4 -18.98 4.59 0.81
CA ILE A 4 -19.91 4.46 -0.31
C ILE A 4 -19.82 3.06 -0.93
N PRO A 5 -20.94 2.48 -1.41
CA PRO A 5 -20.94 1.13 -2.01
C PRO A 5 -20.01 1.02 -3.23
N LEU A 6 -19.44 -0.17 -3.47
CA LEU A 6 -18.57 -0.44 -4.64
C LEU A 6 -19.17 0.02 -5.97
N LYS A 7 -20.45 -0.25 -6.22
CA LYS A 7 -21.12 0.19 -7.44
C LYS A 7 -21.07 1.71 -7.63
N GLN A 8 -21.16 2.48 -6.55
CA GLN A 8 -21.04 3.94 -6.63
C GLN A 8 -19.57 4.37 -6.83
N LEU A 9 -18.61 3.64 -6.25
CA LEU A 9 -17.18 3.86 -6.52
C LEU A 9 -16.84 3.64 -7.99
N GLU A 10 -17.34 2.56 -8.59
CA GLU A 10 -17.18 2.26 -10.03
C GLU A 10 -17.73 3.38 -10.90
N GLU A 11 -18.93 3.88 -10.57
CA GLU A 11 -19.55 5.01 -11.29
C GLU A 11 -18.79 6.33 -11.09
N LYS A 12 -18.23 6.56 -9.89
CA LYS A 12 -17.45 7.75 -9.55
C LYS A 12 -16.08 7.76 -10.24
N PHE A 13 -15.46 6.59 -10.40
CA PHE A 13 -14.09 6.44 -10.89
C PHE A 13 -14.01 5.77 -12.26
N LYS A 14 -14.91 6.12 -13.18
CA LYS A 14 -14.95 5.61 -14.58
C LYS A 14 -13.69 5.88 -15.40
N TYR A 15 -12.81 6.76 -14.94
CA TYR A 15 -11.53 7.03 -15.58
C TYR A 15 -10.48 5.94 -15.29
N LEU A 16 -10.72 5.06 -14.31
CA LEU A 16 -9.89 3.90 -14.04
C LEU A 16 -10.15 2.80 -15.07
N LYS A 17 -9.10 2.10 -15.46
CA LYS A 17 -9.20 0.89 -16.28
C LYS A 17 -9.69 -0.30 -15.42
N PRO A 18 -10.14 -1.41 -16.04
CA PRO A 18 -10.50 -2.62 -15.31
C PRO A 18 -9.43 -3.03 -14.29
N GLY A 19 -9.86 -3.45 -13.10
CA GLY A 19 -8.98 -3.75 -11.97
C GLY A 19 -8.58 -2.52 -11.14
N GLY A 20 -8.99 -1.30 -11.51
CA GLY A 20 -8.66 -0.08 -10.77
C GLY A 20 -7.32 0.56 -11.17
N HIS A 21 -6.78 0.20 -12.34
CA HIS A 21 -5.51 0.72 -12.86
C HIS A 21 -5.70 2.12 -13.43
N TYR A 22 -4.95 3.10 -12.92
CA TYR A 22 -4.88 4.45 -13.46
C TYR A 22 -3.58 4.66 -14.23
N ILE A 23 -3.68 5.31 -15.40
CA ILE A 23 -2.54 5.85 -16.13
C ILE A 23 -2.89 7.29 -16.51
N PRO A 24 -2.04 8.30 -16.22
CA PRO A 24 -2.33 9.68 -16.56
C PRO A 24 -2.44 9.89 -18.07
N ASN A 25 -3.35 10.76 -18.48
CA ASN A 25 -3.48 11.17 -19.88
C ASN A 25 -2.62 12.40 -20.15
N GLY A 26 -2.06 12.51 -21.35
CA GLY A 26 -1.32 13.71 -21.80
C GLY A 26 0.12 13.82 -21.32
N CYS A 27 0.63 12.85 -20.55
CA CYS A 27 2.05 12.75 -20.20
C CYS A 27 2.49 11.29 -20.05
N LYS A 28 3.80 11.05 -20.06
CA LYS A 28 4.37 9.76 -19.67
C LYS A 28 4.61 9.77 -18.14
N PRO A 29 3.98 8.88 -17.37
CA PRO A 29 4.19 8.80 -15.93
C PRO A 29 5.65 8.41 -15.62
N LEU A 30 6.23 9.07 -14.62
CA LEU A 30 7.60 8.78 -14.17
C LEU A 30 7.67 7.57 -13.25
N ASN A 31 6.60 7.32 -12.49
CA ASN A 31 6.55 6.28 -11.48
C ASN A 31 5.41 5.31 -11.77
N ARG A 32 5.75 4.02 -11.89
CA ARG A 32 4.81 2.90 -11.92
C ARG A 32 4.74 2.25 -10.53
N VAL A 33 3.60 2.37 -9.86
CA VAL A 33 3.42 2.07 -8.44
C VAL A 33 2.36 0.99 -8.21
N ALA A 34 2.74 -0.13 -7.59
CA ALA A 34 1.80 -1.11 -7.06
C ALA A 34 1.53 -0.81 -5.58
N ILE A 35 0.28 -0.53 -5.21
CA ILE A 35 -0.14 -0.37 -3.82
C ILE A 35 -0.76 -1.69 -3.36
N ILE A 36 -0.10 -2.40 -2.45
CA ILE A 36 -0.47 -3.73 -1.97
C ILE A 36 -1.12 -3.60 -0.59
N ILE A 37 -2.35 -4.07 -0.48
CA ILE A 37 -3.14 -4.00 0.76
C ILE A 37 -3.43 -5.41 1.25
N PRO A 38 -2.93 -5.80 2.42
CA PRO A 38 -3.30 -7.07 3.06
C PRO A 38 -4.70 -6.92 3.64
N PHE A 39 -5.59 -7.87 3.37
CA PHE A 39 -7.01 -7.69 3.64
C PHE A 39 -7.70 -8.95 4.17
N ARG A 40 -8.66 -8.76 5.07
CA ARG A 40 -9.71 -9.73 5.43
C ARG A 40 -10.77 -9.05 6.29
N ASP A 41 -12.05 -9.26 6.01
CA ASP A 41 -13.20 -8.83 6.83
C ASP A 41 -13.19 -7.32 7.20
N ARG A 42 -12.78 -6.45 6.26
CA ARG A 42 -12.63 -4.99 6.50
C ARG A 42 -13.28 -4.13 5.41
N GLU A 43 -14.40 -4.57 4.83
CA GLU A 43 -15.03 -3.95 3.66
C GLU A 43 -15.32 -2.45 3.83
N SER A 44 -15.84 -2.04 4.98
CA SER A 44 -16.08 -0.61 5.26
C SER A 44 -14.80 0.21 5.19
N ASN A 45 -13.69 -0.29 5.75
CA ASN A 45 -12.38 0.37 5.63
C ASN A 45 -11.91 0.41 4.18
N LEU A 46 -12.10 -0.68 3.41
CA LEU A 46 -11.69 -0.72 2.00
C LEU A 46 -12.48 0.28 1.16
N HIS A 47 -13.78 0.38 1.34
CA HIS A 47 -14.61 1.36 0.63
C HIS A 47 -14.18 2.79 0.93
N ILE A 48 -13.92 3.10 2.20
CA ILE A 48 -13.39 4.40 2.62
C ILE A 48 -12.02 4.63 1.99
N LEU A 49 -11.13 3.64 2.01
CA LEU A 49 -9.79 3.72 1.44
C LEU A 49 -9.87 4.04 -0.05
N LEU A 50 -10.61 3.26 -0.84
CA LEU A 50 -10.75 3.46 -2.29
C LEU A 50 -11.35 4.83 -2.61
N ASN A 51 -12.37 5.26 -1.87
CA ASN A 51 -13.02 6.55 -2.07
C ASN A 51 -12.05 7.74 -1.93
N ASN A 52 -11.03 7.62 -1.09
CA ASN A 52 -10.09 8.69 -0.78
C ASN A 52 -8.74 8.54 -1.52
N MET A 53 -8.22 7.32 -1.63
CA MET A 53 -6.92 7.04 -2.24
C MET A 53 -6.92 7.26 -3.75
N HIS A 54 -8.01 6.96 -4.48
CA HIS A 54 -8.03 7.20 -5.92
C HIS A 54 -7.85 8.69 -6.29
N PRO A 55 -8.64 9.63 -5.74
CA PRO A 55 -8.39 11.06 -5.95
C PRO A 55 -7.01 11.53 -5.49
N PHE A 56 -6.53 10.99 -4.37
CA PHE A 56 -5.22 11.36 -3.83
C PHE A 56 -4.05 10.94 -4.75
N LEU A 57 -4.04 9.68 -5.21
CA LEU A 57 -2.97 9.13 -6.06
C LEU A 57 -2.99 9.74 -7.47
N THR A 58 -4.19 10.00 -8.02
CA THR A 58 -4.33 10.60 -9.35
C THR A 58 -3.77 12.03 -9.42
N LYS A 59 -3.91 12.84 -8.36
CA LYS A 59 -3.29 14.17 -8.27
C LYS A 59 -1.76 14.13 -8.39
N GLN A 60 -1.15 13.01 -8.02
CA GLN A 60 0.31 12.82 -8.09
C GLN A 60 0.78 12.33 -9.47
N MET A 61 -0.13 12.17 -10.45
CA MET A 61 0.19 11.78 -11.83
C MET A 61 0.96 10.45 -11.92
N LEU A 62 0.61 9.50 -11.05
CA LEU A 62 1.19 8.16 -11.00
C LEU A 62 0.55 7.23 -12.03
N ASP A 63 1.32 6.28 -12.55
CA ASP A 63 0.77 5.04 -13.12
C ASP A 63 0.65 4.05 -11.97
N TYR A 64 -0.58 3.73 -11.54
CA TYR A 64 -0.75 2.94 -10.32
C TYR A 64 -1.89 1.95 -10.36
N LEU A 65 -1.75 0.90 -9.55
CA LEU A 65 -2.78 -0.07 -9.27
C LEU A 65 -2.87 -0.35 -7.77
N ILE A 66 -4.09 -0.38 -7.24
CA ILE A 66 -4.38 -0.86 -5.88
C ILE A 66 -4.70 -2.36 -5.96
N ILE A 67 -3.92 -3.17 -5.24
CA ILE A 67 -4.01 -4.63 -5.23
C ILE A 67 -4.40 -5.06 -3.81
N VAL A 68 -5.65 -5.48 -3.66
CA VAL A 68 -6.18 -6.03 -2.41
C VAL A 68 -5.86 -7.52 -2.36
N VAL A 69 -5.09 -7.95 -1.35
CA VAL A 69 -4.69 -9.33 -1.15
C VAL A 69 -5.49 -9.91 0.01
N GLU A 70 -6.57 -10.59 -0.34
CA GLU A 70 -7.49 -11.16 0.64
C GLU A 70 -6.98 -12.50 1.18
N GLN A 71 -6.94 -12.63 2.50
CA GLN A 71 -6.67 -13.91 3.16
C GLN A 71 -7.95 -14.70 3.33
N VAL A 72 -7.91 -15.97 2.94
CA VAL A 72 -8.99 -16.93 3.24
C VAL A 72 -9.34 -16.97 4.74
N THR A 73 -10.61 -17.22 5.01
CA THR A 73 -11.16 -17.29 6.37
C THR A 73 -10.61 -18.48 7.16
N ASN A 74 -10.86 -18.51 8.48
CA ASN A 74 -10.49 -19.61 9.40
C ASN A 74 -8.98 -19.87 9.59
N GLN A 75 -8.13 -18.87 9.33
CA GLN A 75 -6.70 -18.91 9.69
C GLN A 75 -6.30 -17.65 10.44
N THR A 76 -5.26 -17.73 11.27
CA THR A 76 -4.66 -16.52 11.85
C THR A 76 -4.21 -15.58 10.74
N PHE A 77 -4.50 -14.28 10.86
CA PHE A 77 -4.09 -13.32 9.84
C PHE A 77 -2.56 -13.25 9.76
N ASN A 78 -2.02 -13.17 8.55
CA ASN A 78 -0.58 -13.04 8.33
C ASN A 78 -0.32 -11.89 7.36
N ARG A 79 -0.20 -10.68 7.92
CA ARG A 79 -0.02 -9.44 7.18
C ARG A 79 1.19 -9.52 6.23
N ALA A 80 2.37 -9.78 6.76
CA ALA A 80 3.62 -9.87 5.99
C ALA A 80 3.56 -10.87 4.83
N LYS A 81 2.94 -12.05 5.04
CA LYS A 81 2.80 -13.05 3.98
C LYS A 81 1.90 -12.56 2.85
N LEU A 82 0.80 -11.85 3.15
CA LEU A 82 -0.07 -11.27 2.13
C LEU A 82 0.65 -10.17 1.36
N LEU A 83 1.48 -9.35 2.02
CA LEU A 83 2.32 -8.35 1.34
C LEU A 83 3.27 -9.02 0.34
N ASN A 84 3.93 -10.11 0.73
CA ASN A 84 4.78 -10.91 -0.15
C ASN A 84 4.00 -11.52 -1.34
N VAL A 85 2.81 -12.07 -1.09
CA VAL A 85 1.93 -12.59 -2.15
C VAL A 85 1.57 -11.48 -3.12
N GLY A 86 1.16 -10.31 -2.61
CA GLY A 86 0.85 -9.15 -3.43
C GLY A 86 2.04 -8.70 -4.28
N TYR A 87 3.25 -8.71 -3.73
CA TYR A 87 4.46 -8.38 -4.49
C TYR A 87 4.70 -9.38 -5.63
N VAL A 88 4.59 -10.69 -5.36
CA VAL A 88 4.79 -11.74 -6.37
C VAL A 88 3.72 -11.66 -7.46
N GLU A 89 2.46 -11.48 -7.11
CA GLU A 89 1.37 -11.40 -8.09
C GLU A 89 1.41 -10.09 -8.89
N ALA A 90 1.73 -8.96 -8.26
CA ALA A 90 1.88 -7.67 -8.95
C ALA A 90 2.91 -7.74 -10.09
N ASN A 91 4.03 -8.44 -9.86
CA ASN A 91 5.08 -8.66 -10.86
C ASN A 91 4.63 -9.45 -12.09
N LYS A 92 3.53 -10.20 -12.01
CA LYS A 92 2.95 -10.92 -13.16
C LYS A 92 1.99 -10.05 -13.97
N MET A 93 1.48 -8.97 -13.37
CA MET A 93 0.47 -8.10 -13.97
C MET A 93 1.09 -6.99 -14.80
N TYR A 94 2.16 -6.38 -14.30
CA TYR A 94 2.76 -5.19 -14.92
C TYR A 94 4.20 -4.98 -14.43
N ASP A 95 4.99 -4.22 -15.20
CA ASP A 95 6.38 -3.89 -14.85
C ASP A 95 6.44 -2.74 -13.83
N TRP A 96 6.06 -3.02 -12.58
CA TRP A 96 6.08 -2.03 -11.49
C TRP A 96 7.50 -1.68 -11.07
N GLN A 97 7.73 -0.40 -10.75
CA GLN A 97 9.02 0.11 -10.29
C GLN A 97 9.04 0.28 -8.77
N CYS A 98 7.88 0.63 -8.20
CA CYS A 98 7.68 0.95 -6.81
C CYS A 98 6.55 0.11 -6.22
N TYR A 99 6.74 -0.36 -5.00
CA TYR A 99 5.78 -1.15 -4.25
C TYR A 99 5.50 -0.45 -2.93
N ILE A 100 4.24 -0.08 -2.71
CA ILE A 100 3.77 0.51 -1.47
C ILE A 100 2.97 -0.56 -0.73
N PHE A 101 3.40 -0.92 0.47
CA PHE A 101 2.70 -1.84 1.35
C PHE A 101 1.88 -1.03 2.33
N HIS A 102 0.56 -1.16 2.30
CA HIS A 102 -0.35 -0.19 2.90
C HIS A 102 -1.48 -0.87 3.68
N ASP A 103 -1.68 -0.48 4.93
CA ASP A 103 -2.81 -0.95 5.74
C ASP A 103 -4.14 -0.36 5.25
N VAL A 104 -5.21 -1.15 5.28
CA VAL A 104 -6.52 -0.74 4.72
C VAL A 104 -7.18 0.41 5.49
N ASP A 105 -6.77 0.67 6.74
CA ASP A 105 -7.39 1.65 7.63
C ASP A 105 -6.53 2.91 7.87
N LEU A 106 -5.49 3.12 7.06
CA LEU A 106 -4.71 4.36 7.05
C LEU A 106 -5.11 5.25 5.86
N LEU A 107 -5.08 6.57 6.04
CA LEU A 107 -5.16 7.53 4.93
C LEU A 107 -4.14 8.65 5.11
N PRO A 108 -3.57 9.19 4.01
CA PRO A 108 -2.78 10.40 4.04
C PRO A 108 -3.69 11.63 4.24
N GLU A 109 -3.27 12.53 5.13
CA GLU A 109 -3.96 13.81 5.36
C GLU A 109 -3.40 14.97 4.52
N ASP A 110 -2.23 14.78 3.89
CA ASP A 110 -1.52 15.80 3.13
C ASP A 110 -1.10 15.27 1.75
N ASP A 111 -1.54 15.96 0.68
CA ASP A 111 -1.21 15.63 -0.71
C ASP A 111 0.29 15.72 -1.03
N ARG A 112 1.10 16.31 -0.13
CA ARG A 112 2.57 16.35 -0.21
C ARG A 112 3.24 15.04 0.24
N ASN A 113 2.50 14.10 0.82
CA ASN A 113 3.00 12.75 1.10
C ASN A 113 3.06 11.93 -0.21
N LEU A 114 4.15 12.09 -0.96
CA LEU A 114 4.30 11.48 -2.28
C LEU A 114 4.37 9.95 -2.17
N HIS A 115 3.51 9.27 -2.93
CA HIS A 115 3.42 7.81 -3.02
C HIS A 115 4.34 7.30 -4.12
N VAL A 116 5.63 7.52 -3.93
CA VAL A 116 6.72 7.12 -4.82
C VAL A 116 7.85 6.50 -3.99
N CYS A 117 8.71 5.72 -4.63
CA CYS A 117 9.82 5.08 -3.96
C CYS A 117 11.10 5.90 -4.18
N PRO A 118 11.78 6.35 -3.12
CA PRO A 118 13.13 6.90 -3.24
C PRO A 118 14.15 5.81 -3.59
N ASP A 119 15.23 6.20 -4.27
CA ASP A 119 16.25 5.25 -4.76
C ASP A 119 17.19 4.74 -3.66
N GLU A 120 17.52 5.59 -2.69
CA GLU A 120 18.52 5.28 -1.66
C GLU A 120 17.99 4.30 -0.61
N ASN A 121 16.97 4.70 0.16
CA ASN A 121 16.43 3.95 1.29
C ASN A 121 14.91 3.77 1.16
N PRO A 122 14.31 2.63 1.55
CA PRO A 122 12.88 2.46 1.70
C PRO A 122 12.26 3.58 2.53
N GLN A 123 11.07 4.01 2.12
CA GLN A 123 10.38 5.11 2.77
C GLN A 123 9.37 4.58 3.78
N HIS A 124 9.46 5.04 5.03
CA HIS A 124 8.32 4.97 5.96
C HIS A 124 7.39 6.16 5.69
N MET A 125 6.13 5.88 5.39
CA MET A 125 5.15 6.91 4.97
C MET A 125 4.18 7.30 6.09
N ALA A 126 4.05 6.47 7.12
CA ALA A 126 3.13 6.63 8.25
C ALA A 126 3.82 7.25 9.48
N VAL A 127 4.58 8.33 9.29
CA VAL A 127 5.44 8.93 10.34
C VAL A 127 4.69 9.75 11.40
N ALA A 128 3.46 10.17 11.09
CA ALA A 128 2.63 11.01 11.97
C ALA A 128 1.16 10.60 11.86
N VAL A 129 0.77 9.55 12.59
CA VAL A 129 -0.61 9.04 12.60
C VAL A 129 -1.39 9.64 13.77
N ASN A 130 -2.66 10.01 13.54
CA ASN A 130 -3.53 10.61 14.55
C ASN A 130 -3.66 9.76 15.84
N LYS A 131 -3.70 8.42 15.72
CA LYS A 131 -3.73 7.46 16.85
C LYS A 131 -2.51 7.58 17.77
N PHE A 132 -1.39 8.09 17.24
CA PHE A 132 -0.15 8.34 17.96
C PHE A 132 0.08 9.83 18.22
N ASN A 133 -0.98 10.64 18.18
CA ASN A 133 -0.93 12.10 18.36
C ASN A 133 0.03 12.80 17.38
N TYR A 134 0.07 12.32 16.13
CA TYR A 134 0.95 12.83 15.08
C TYR A 134 2.44 12.79 15.46
N LYS A 135 2.82 11.78 16.25
CA LYS A 135 4.20 11.46 16.58
C LYS A 135 4.50 10.04 16.17
N LEU A 136 5.74 9.79 15.80
CA LEU A 136 6.23 8.43 15.62
C LEU A 136 6.14 7.70 16.96
N TYR A 137 5.65 6.45 16.96
CA TYR A 137 5.41 5.71 18.19
C TYR A 137 6.72 5.24 18.85
N TYR A 138 7.73 4.88 18.05
CA TYR A 138 9.13 4.62 18.42
C TYR A 138 10.02 4.77 17.17
N ASP A 139 11.32 5.00 17.36
CA ASP A 139 12.24 5.43 16.29
C ASP A 139 12.36 4.43 15.13
N GLU A 140 12.31 3.14 15.44
CA GLU A 140 12.44 2.04 14.48
C GLU A 140 11.11 1.63 13.82
N MET A 141 10.01 2.32 14.13
CA MET A 141 8.69 1.98 13.59
C MET A 141 8.70 2.06 12.06
N PHE A 142 8.40 0.92 11.43
CA PHE A 142 8.40 0.76 9.97
C PHE A 142 7.13 0.03 9.47
N GLY A 143 6.06 0.14 10.25
CA GLY A 143 4.76 -0.47 9.97
C GLY A 143 3.82 0.43 9.17
N THR A 144 2.57 -0.03 9.05
CA THR A 144 1.42 0.69 8.50
C THR A 144 1.48 1.07 7.02
N SER A 145 2.44 1.90 6.59
CA SER A 145 2.61 2.27 5.18
C SER A 145 4.08 2.49 4.85
N THR A 146 4.62 1.69 3.93
CA THR A 146 6.03 1.72 3.52
C THR A 146 6.18 1.57 2.01
N ALA A 147 7.22 2.17 1.45
CA ALA A 147 7.52 2.11 0.02
C ALA A 147 8.91 1.54 -0.25
N PHE A 148 8.98 0.61 -1.21
CA PHE A 148 10.21 -0.04 -1.66
C PHE A 148 10.29 -0.06 -3.18
N THR A 149 11.46 0.26 -3.72
CA THR A 149 11.76 -0.14 -5.10
C THR A 149 11.81 -1.66 -5.21
N LYS A 150 11.65 -2.18 -6.43
CA LYS A 150 11.82 -3.62 -6.70
C LYS A 150 13.14 -4.17 -6.15
N ASP A 151 14.23 -3.43 -6.37
CA ASP A 151 15.57 -3.83 -5.95
C ASP A 151 15.72 -3.79 -4.42
N GLN A 152 15.19 -2.76 -3.76
CA GLN A 152 15.21 -2.67 -2.29
C GLN A 152 14.46 -3.84 -1.67
N PHE A 153 13.28 -4.19 -2.18
CA PHE A 153 12.49 -5.30 -1.63
C PHE A 153 13.14 -6.67 -1.88
N ASN A 154 13.78 -6.86 -3.04
CA ASN A 154 14.50 -8.09 -3.33
C ASN A 154 15.74 -8.26 -2.43
N LYS A 155 16.44 -7.17 -2.09
CA LYS A 155 17.61 -7.20 -1.19
C LYS A 155 17.27 -7.72 0.21
N THR A 156 16.06 -7.48 0.71
CA THR A 156 15.61 -7.96 2.02
C THR A 156 15.06 -9.39 1.99
N ASN A 157 14.97 -10.00 0.80
CA ASN A 157 14.25 -11.26 0.56
C ASN A 157 12.77 -11.18 1.00
N GLY A 158 12.16 -10.00 0.84
CA GLY A 158 10.80 -9.71 1.27
C GLY A 158 10.57 -9.78 2.78
N PHE A 159 9.31 -9.68 3.19
CA PHE A 159 8.91 -9.79 4.60
C PHE A 159 9.05 -11.23 5.12
N SER A 160 9.18 -11.41 6.44
CA SER A 160 9.09 -12.74 7.05
C SER A 160 7.68 -13.33 6.98
N ASN A 161 7.56 -14.55 6.45
CA ASN A 161 6.30 -15.29 6.41
C ASN A 161 5.91 -15.94 7.76
N ARG A 162 6.70 -15.75 8.82
CA ARG A 162 6.58 -16.49 10.09
C ARG A 162 5.71 -15.79 11.14
N TYR A 163 5.32 -14.54 10.90
CA TYR A 163 4.51 -13.76 11.82
C TYR A 163 3.02 -14.05 11.60
N TRP A 164 2.44 -14.83 12.50
CA TRP A 164 1.01 -15.13 12.52
C TRP A 164 0.36 -14.39 13.69
N GLY A 165 -0.55 -13.48 13.40
CA GLY A 165 -1.17 -12.60 14.38
C GLY A 165 -0.57 -11.20 14.36
N TRP A 166 -0.66 -10.50 15.49
CA TRP A 166 -0.23 -9.11 15.59
C TRP A 166 1.24 -8.99 16.03
N GLY A 167 2.02 -8.25 15.24
CA GLY A 167 3.25 -7.57 15.67
C GLY A 167 4.56 -8.24 15.29
N GLY A 168 5.59 -7.40 15.10
CA GLY A 168 6.99 -7.75 14.95
C GLY A 168 7.43 -8.04 13.51
N GLU A 169 6.51 -8.10 12.55
CA GLU A 169 6.85 -8.36 11.14
C GLU A 169 7.41 -7.11 10.43
N ASP A 170 6.98 -5.94 10.86
CA ASP A 170 7.48 -4.63 10.44
C ASP A 170 8.82 -4.30 11.08
N ASP A 171 8.99 -4.62 12.36
CA ASP A 171 10.30 -4.54 13.04
C ASP A 171 11.33 -5.48 12.38
N ASP A 172 10.95 -6.72 12.05
CA ASP A 172 11.81 -7.65 11.30
C ASP A 172 12.20 -7.08 9.93
N MET A 173 11.29 -6.39 9.25
CA MET A 173 11.62 -5.71 7.99
C MET A 173 12.60 -4.55 8.20
N TYR A 174 12.43 -3.75 9.26
CA TYR A 174 13.38 -2.69 9.62
C TYR A 174 14.80 -3.26 9.75
N TYR A 175 14.97 -4.37 10.49
CA TYR A 175 16.28 -5.01 10.68
C TYR A 175 16.85 -5.71 9.44
N ARG A 176 16.02 -6.08 8.44
CA ARG A 176 16.51 -6.66 7.19
C ARG A 176 17.14 -5.64 6.26
N TYR A 177 16.71 -4.39 6.36
CA TYR A 177 17.18 -3.31 5.51
C TYR A 177 18.24 -2.44 6.19
N GLY A 178 18.05 -2.16 7.49
CA GLY A 178 18.92 -1.31 8.31
C GLY A 178 20.30 -1.90 8.63
#